data_AF-A0A968H2U3-F1
#
_entry.id   AF-A0A968H2U3-F1
#
_cell.length_a   1.000
_cell.length_b   1.000
_cell.length_c   1.000
_cell.angle_alpha   90.00
_cell.angle_beta   90.00
_cell.angle_gamma   90.00
#
_symmetry.space_group_name_H-M   'P 1'
#
loop_
_entity.id
_entity.type
_entity.pdbx_description
1 polymer ?
#
loop_
_entity_poly.entity_id
_entity_poly.type
_entity_poly.pdbx_seq_one_letter_code
_entity_poly.pdbx_strand_id
1 'polypeptide(L)'
;MTGVLEDCETTSAPETRVVGDNIVQNRGHVMTCELWSSDVRLAGTATFVYNSDRDPVDNVDRTGELDYFEVVWGMLRLDLGDDGRWSGMWLGSHDLEGYFNWYELAGVFIGGGDYEGQRIRWTMTPAGPNVSAAVPNARFVFTGTIESLATVPPDGTTLISGSSSCGSSGGTETVVGDVTQGRGFVLTCVGNAGSDPRLDGTTRTVVNGDRALDGTANLWGTEEITVDGAVTWAGDYSGTVAADYTTHRLSGTHIGYGPYVGLVYEWTMIGDPESGYVNRGTIQPAN
;
A
#
# COMPACT_ATOMS: atom_id res chain seq x y z
N MET A 1 22.92 1.87 2.41
CA MET A 1 23.26 0.79 1.47
C MET A 1 22.82 1.19 0.06
N THR A 2 23.43 0.61 -0.96
CA THR A 2 23.13 0.89 -2.37
C THR A 2 23.11 -0.42 -3.15
N GLY A 3 22.12 -0.57 -4.03
CA GLY A 3 22.02 -1.67 -4.99
C GLY A 3 21.57 -1.16 -6.36
N VAL A 4 21.63 -2.03 -7.36
CA VAL A 4 21.17 -1.75 -8.73
C VAL A 4 20.22 -2.87 -9.15
N LEU A 5 19.02 -2.49 -9.57
CA LEU A 5 18.10 -3.41 -10.24
C LEU A 5 18.43 -3.44 -11.72
N GLU A 6 18.62 -4.65 -12.24
CA GLU A 6 18.93 -4.91 -13.64
C GLU A 6 18.10 -6.09 -14.15
N ASP A 7 18.17 -6.34 -15.45
CA ASP A 7 17.51 -7.47 -16.12
C ASP A 7 16.01 -7.56 -15.80
N CYS A 8 15.35 -6.39 -15.73
CA CYS A 8 13.93 -6.30 -15.44
C CYS A 8 13.09 -6.84 -16.60
N GLU A 9 12.23 -7.82 -16.30
CA GLU A 9 11.28 -8.43 -17.22
C GLU A 9 9.85 -8.20 -16.74
N THR A 10 8.99 -7.73 -17.64
CA THR A 10 7.54 -7.64 -17.37
C THR A 10 6.89 -8.97 -17.71
N THR A 11 6.26 -9.61 -16.73
CA THR A 11 5.73 -10.98 -16.88
C THR A 11 4.21 -11.03 -17.09
N SER A 12 3.50 -9.92 -16.86
CA SER A 12 2.07 -9.78 -17.13
C SER A 12 1.76 -8.48 -17.88
N ALA A 13 0.83 -8.55 -18.84
CA ALA A 13 0.20 -7.35 -19.37
C ALA A 13 -0.77 -6.80 -18.31
N PRO A 14 -0.80 -5.49 -18.07
CA PRO A 14 -1.75 -4.90 -17.15
C PRO A 14 -3.18 -5.04 -17.66
N GLU A 15 -4.13 -5.01 -16.72
CA GLU A 15 -5.47 -4.59 -17.06
C GLU A 15 -5.47 -3.07 -17.21
N THR A 16 -5.71 -2.59 -18.42
CA THR A 16 -5.79 -1.16 -18.73
C THR A 16 -7.25 -0.75 -18.90
N ARG A 17 -7.69 0.25 -18.13
CA ARG A 17 -9.03 0.86 -18.27
C ARG A 17 -8.93 2.37 -18.30
N VAL A 18 -9.80 3.00 -19.08
CA VAL A 18 -9.98 4.46 -19.06
C VAL A 18 -11.10 4.78 -18.07
N VAL A 19 -10.81 5.65 -17.11
CA VAL A 19 -11.77 6.09 -16.08
C VAL A 19 -12.02 7.59 -16.23
N GLY A 20 -13.30 7.96 -16.32
CA GLY A 20 -13.69 9.33 -16.65
C GLY A 20 -13.31 9.70 -18.09
N ASP A 21 -13.03 10.98 -18.31
CA ASP A 21 -12.79 11.47 -19.67
C ASP A 21 -11.41 11.11 -20.21
N ASN A 22 -10.42 10.84 -19.34
CA ASN A 22 -9.02 10.79 -19.77
C ASN A 22 -8.05 9.96 -18.90
N ILE A 23 -8.39 9.55 -17.67
CA ILE A 23 -7.41 8.86 -16.80
C ILE A 23 -7.24 7.42 -17.27
N VAL A 24 -6.00 7.01 -17.56
CA VAL A 24 -5.66 5.62 -17.89
C VAL A 24 -5.16 4.93 -16.63
N GLN A 25 -5.94 3.97 -16.14
CA GLN A 25 -5.57 3.14 -15.02
C GLN A 25 -4.97 1.83 -15.53
N ASN A 26 -3.76 1.52 -15.06
CA ASN A 26 -3.18 0.19 -15.22
C ASN A 26 -3.17 -0.54 -13.89
N ARG A 27 -3.58 -1.81 -13.90
CA ARG A 27 -3.66 -2.64 -12.69
C ARG A 27 -2.89 -3.94 -12.83
N GLY A 28 -2.26 -4.34 -11.73
CA GLY A 28 -1.64 -5.66 -11.59
C GLY A 28 -0.42 -5.91 -12.48
N HIS A 29 0.37 -4.88 -12.79
CA HIS A 29 1.64 -5.09 -13.48
C HIS A 29 2.58 -5.91 -12.62
N VAL A 30 3.17 -6.96 -13.19
CA VAL A 30 4.22 -7.73 -12.54
C VAL A 30 5.53 -7.54 -13.29
N MET A 31 6.54 -7.03 -12.60
CA MET A 31 7.90 -6.87 -13.10
C MET A 31 8.87 -7.58 -12.16
N THR A 32 9.74 -8.39 -12.71
CA THR A 32 10.78 -9.10 -11.95
C THR A 32 12.14 -8.59 -12.39
N CYS A 33 13.03 -8.29 -11.45
CA CYS A 33 14.38 -7.80 -11.69
C CYS A 33 15.37 -8.54 -10.81
N GLU A 34 16.64 -8.59 -11.22
CA GLU A 34 17.73 -9.00 -10.33
C GLU A 34 18.26 -7.77 -9.58
N LEU A 35 18.29 -7.83 -8.25
CA LEU A 35 18.87 -6.79 -7.41
C LEU A 35 20.31 -7.15 -7.07
N TRP A 36 21.24 -6.37 -7.62
CA TRP A 36 22.66 -6.48 -7.33
C TRP A 36 23.05 -5.49 -6.24
N SER A 37 23.62 -5.96 -5.13
CA SER A 37 23.99 -5.10 -4.00
C SER A 37 25.30 -5.56 -3.38
N SER A 38 26.12 -4.61 -2.91
CA SER A 38 27.30 -4.93 -2.10
C SER A 38 26.92 -5.43 -0.70
N ASP A 39 25.72 -5.10 -0.24
CA ASP A 39 25.11 -5.67 0.95
C ASP A 39 24.37 -6.96 0.57
N VAL A 40 24.93 -8.10 0.98
CA VAL A 40 24.41 -9.44 0.66
C VAL A 40 22.98 -9.66 1.16
N ARG A 41 22.53 -8.86 2.14
CA ARG A 41 21.16 -8.90 2.65
C ARG A 41 20.12 -8.34 1.68
N LEU A 42 20.54 -7.94 0.48
CA LEU A 42 19.68 -7.36 -0.56
C LEU A 42 19.95 -7.96 -1.94
N ALA A 43 20.90 -8.89 -2.07
CA ALA A 43 21.22 -9.48 -3.35
C ALA A 43 20.26 -10.64 -3.63
N GLY A 44 19.42 -10.52 -4.66
CA GLY A 44 18.44 -11.55 -5.02
C GLY A 44 17.39 -11.06 -6.01
N THR A 45 16.28 -11.78 -6.11
CA THR A 45 15.25 -11.51 -7.10
C THR A 45 14.17 -10.58 -6.52
N ALA A 46 13.97 -9.43 -7.16
CA ALA A 46 12.98 -8.43 -6.80
C ALA A 46 11.75 -8.54 -7.70
N THR A 47 10.57 -8.77 -7.12
CA THR A 47 9.28 -8.79 -7.81
C THR A 47 8.45 -7.57 -7.40
N PHE A 48 8.14 -6.73 -8.37
CA PHE A 48 7.25 -5.58 -8.27
C PHE A 48 5.87 -5.98 -8.75
N VAL A 49 4.86 -5.78 -7.91
CA VAL A 49 3.45 -5.81 -8.30
C VAL A 49 2.90 -4.40 -8.17
N TYR A 50 2.60 -3.73 -9.28
CA TYR A 50 2.26 -2.32 -9.24
C TYR A 50 1.03 -1.96 -10.06
N ASN A 51 0.45 -0.85 -9.66
CA ASN A 51 -0.64 -0.17 -10.31
C ASN A 51 -0.15 1.21 -10.71
N SER A 52 -0.72 1.77 -11.77
CA SER A 52 -0.51 3.17 -12.07
C SER A 52 -1.80 3.85 -12.49
N ASP A 53 -1.90 5.12 -12.13
CA ASP A 53 -2.90 6.03 -12.66
C ASP A 53 -2.15 7.08 -13.46
N ARG A 54 -2.42 7.09 -14.76
CA ARG A 54 -1.84 8.03 -15.71
C ARG A 54 -2.89 9.05 -16.05
N ASP A 55 -2.64 10.29 -15.64
CA ASP A 55 -3.44 11.44 -16.05
C ASP A 55 -2.76 12.05 -17.28
N PRO A 56 -3.35 11.97 -18.49
CA PRO A 56 -2.85 12.73 -19.61
C PRO A 56 -3.12 14.20 -19.25
N VAL A 57 -2.05 14.93 -18.95
CA VAL A 57 -2.21 16.36 -18.74
C VAL A 57 -2.65 16.92 -20.09
N ASP A 58 -3.80 17.59 -20.14
CA ASP A 58 -4.34 18.26 -21.33
C ASP A 58 -3.40 19.36 -21.91
N ASN A 59 -2.20 19.52 -21.35
CA ASN A 59 -1.15 20.35 -21.89
C ASN A 59 -0.34 19.53 -22.90
N VAL A 60 -0.84 19.51 -24.14
CA VAL A 60 0.09 19.56 -25.27
C VAL A 60 0.87 20.84 -25.08
N ASP A 61 2.14 20.74 -24.70
CA ASP A 61 2.99 21.91 -24.53
C ASP A 61 3.10 22.66 -25.88
N ARG A 62 3.73 23.84 -25.89
CA ARG A 62 3.88 24.63 -27.14
C ARG A 62 4.68 23.90 -28.24
N THR A 63 5.34 22.80 -27.93
CA THR A 63 6.12 21.97 -28.88
C THR A 63 5.35 20.79 -29.45
N GLY A 64 4.15 20.48 -28.92
CA GLY A 64 3.38 19.33 -29.39
C GLY A 64 3.68 18.03 -28.63
N GLU A 65 4.49 18.08 -27.56
CA GLU A 65 4.82 16.92 -26.73
C GLU A 65 3.74 16.76 -25.64
N LEU A 66 3.36 15.50 -25.38
CA LEU A 66 2.39 15.13 -24.36
C LEU A 66 3.11 15.04 -23.02
N ASP A 67 2.94 16.05 -22.16
CA ASP A 67 3.28 15.91 -20.75
C ASP A 67 2.25 14.99 -20.11
N TYR A 68 2.71 13.97 -19.39
CA TYR A 68 1.80 13.19 -18.56
C TYR A 68 2.43 12.95 -17.19
N PHE A 69 1.56 13.00 -16.18
CA PHE A 69 1.91 12.67 -14.82
C PHE A 69 1.33 11.29 -14.51
N GLU A 70 2.17 10.40 -14.00
CA GLU A 70 1.75 9.06 -13.63
C GLU A 70 2.12 8.80 -12.18
N VAL A 71 1.11 8.45 -11.37
CA VAL A 71 1.34 7.96 -10.01
C VAL A 71 1.43 6.45 -10.07
N VAL A 72 2.50 5.89 -9.52
CA VAL A 72 2.74 4.44 -9.50
C VAL A 72 2.85 3.98 -8.05
N TRP A 73 2.14 2.92 -7.69
CA TRP A 73 2.22 2.35 -6.35
C TRP A 73 2.09 0.85 -6.41
N GLY A 74 2.58 0.17 -5.40
CA GLY A 74 2.47 -1.27 -5.40
C GLY A 74 3.12 -1.94 -4.21
N MET A 75 3.21 -3.25 -4.35
CA MET A 75 3.99 -4.13 -3.51
C MET A 75 5.31 -4.41 -4.19
N LEU A 76 6.35 -4.51 -3.39
CA LEU A 76 7.65 -5.02 -3.80
C LEU A 76 8.05 -6.12 -2.84
N ARG A 77 8.45 -7.24 -3.40
CA ARG A 77 8.98 -8.40 -2.70
C ARG A 77 10.40 -8.64 -3.21
N LEU A 78 11.35 -8.87 -2.31
CA LEU A 78 12.72 -9.23 -2.62
C LEU A 78 13.03 -10.55 -1.92
N ASP A 79 13.23 -11.59 -2.71
CA ASP A 79 13.56 -12.93 -2.25
C ASP A 79 15.08 -13.13 -2.33
N LEU A 80 15.68 -13.54 -1.21
CA LEU A 80 17.15 -13.63 -1.03
C LEU A 80 17.64 -15.08 -0.88
N GLY A 81 16.82 -16.04 -1.31
CA GLY A 81 17.01 -17.48 -1.08
C GLY A 81 15.99 -18.05 -0.08
N ASP A 82 16.33 -19.18 0.53
CA ASP A 82 15.37 -20.01 1.28
C ASP A 82 14.89 -19.37 2.60
N ASP A 83 15.73 -18.58 3.26
CA ASP A 83 15.48 -18.14 4.65
C ASP A 83 15.31 -16.62 4.80
N GLY A 84 15.42 -15.84 3.72
CA GLY A 84 15.43 -14.38 3.78
C GLY A 84 14.53 -13.71 2.76
N ARG A 85 13.62 -12.86 3.22
CA ARG A 85 12.79 -12.03 2.33
C ARG A 85 12.61 -10.62 2.86
N TRP A 86 12.38 -9.69 1.94
CA TRP A 86 11.88 -8.36 2.23
C TRP A 86 10.59 -8.15 1.47
N SER A 87 9.60 -7.54 2.09
CA SER A 87 8.37 -7.17 1.39
C SER A 87 7.80 -5.89 1.94
N GLY A 88 7.18 -5.10 1.08
CA GLY A 88 6.42 -3.96 1.54
C GLY A 88 5.93 -3.08 0.41
N MET A 89 5.27 -2.01 0.80
CA MET A 89 4.68 -1.08 -0.14
C MET A 89 5.67 -0.02 -0.60
N TRP A 90 5.39 0.51 -1.79
CA TRP A 90 6.06 1.66 -2.34
C TRP A 90 5.10 2.55 -3.11
N LEU A 91 5.52 3.79 -3.26
CA LEU A 91 4.86 4.82 -4.03
C LEU A 91 5.93 5.59 -4.79
N GLY A 92 5.60 6.01 -5.99
CA GLY A 92 6.34 7.05 -6.65
C GLY A 92 5.50 7.80 -7.64
N SER A 93 6.12 8.81 -8.20
CA SER A 93 5.61 9.54 -9.35
C SER A 93 6.58 9.35 -10.51
N HIS A 94 5.99 9.33 -11.69
CA HIS A 94 6.67 9.42 -12.95
C HIS A 94 6.25 10.74 -13.59
N ASP A 95 7.22 11.64 -13.71
CA ASP A 95 7.05 12.92 -14.36
C ASP A 95 7.82 12.89 -15.69
N LEU A 96 7.12 13.26 -16.74
CA LEU A 96 7.63 13.37 -18.10
C LEU A 96 7.58 14.83 -18.51
N GLU A 97 8.52 15.60 -17.95
CA GLU A 97 8.78 16.96 -18.37
C GLU A 97 9.89 16.93 -19.43
N GLY A 98 9.51 16.81 -20.70
CA GLY A 98 10.42 16.65 -21.85
C GLY A 98 11.07 15.26 -21.98
N TYR A 99 12.26 15.18 -22.60
CA TYR A 99 13.00 13.92 -22.84
C TYR A 99 13.47 13.18 -21.56
N PHE A 100 13.29 13.75 -20.37
CA PHE A 100 13.83 13.20 -19.13
C PHE A 100 12.75 12.51 -18.31
N ASN A 101 12.80 11.18 -18.26
CA ASN A 101 11.98 10.38 -17.35
C ASN A 101 12.53 10.51 -15.93
N TRP A 102 11.79 11.14 -15.03
CA TRP A 102 12.11 11.11 -13.60
C TRP A 102 11.18 10.13 -12.90
N TYR A 103 11.74 9.03 -12.41
CA TYR A 103 11.10 8.20 -11.41
C TYR A 103 11.72 8.50 -10.06
N GLU A 104 10.90 8.91 -9.10
CA GLU A 104 11.26 8.88 -7.69
C GLU A 104 10.32 7.91 -7.01
N LEU A 105 10.82 6.69 -6.76
CA LEU A 105 10.07 5.70 -6.01
C LEU A 105 10.62 5.66 -4.59
N ALA A 106 9.74 5.59 -3.61
CA ALA A 106 10.11 5.44 -2.21
C ALA A 106 9.23 4.38 -1.57
N GLY A 107 9.79 3.64 -0.63
CA GLY A 107 9.07 2.57 0.03
C GLY A 107 9.69 2.16 1.35
N VAL A 108 8.98 1.24 2.00
CA VAL A 108 9.45 0.57 3.21
C VAL A 108 9.33 -0.93 3.02
N PHE A 109 10.42 -1.66 3.21
CA PHE A 109 10.37 -3.12 3.36
C PHE A 109 10.34 -3.53 4.81
N ILE A 110 9.69 -4.66 5.07
CA ILE A 110 9.78 -5.41 6.31
C ILE A 110 10.46 -6.73 6.01
N GLY A 111 11.41 -7.08 6.87
CA GLY A 111 12.14 -8.34 6.76
C GLY A 111 11.29 -9.49 7.30
N GLY A 112 11.31 -10.61 6.58
CA GLY A 112 10.79 -11.90 7.04
C GLY A 112 11.90 -12.96 7.06
N GLY A 113 11.68 -14.05 7.80
CA GLY A 113 12.71 -15.07 8.02
C GLY A 113 13.89 -14.50 8.82
N ASP A 114 15.11 -14.66 8.30
CA ASP A 114 16.35 -14.17 8.92
C ASP A 114 16.39 -12.65 9.16
N TYR A 115 15.49 -11.91 8.51
CA TYR A 115 15.39 -10.45 8.62
C TYR A 115 14.20 -9.98 9.47
N GLU A 116 13.49 -10.89 10.15
CA GLU A 116 12.42 -10.53 11.08
C GLU A 116 12.87 -9.50 12.12
N GLY A 117 12.00 -8.53 12.41
CA GLY A 117 12.33 -7.43 13.31
C GLY A 117 13.25 -6.37 12.70
N GLN A 118 13.43 -6.36 11.37
CA GLN A 118 14.13 -5.30 10.64
C GLN A 118 13.22 -4.65 9.59
N ARG A 119 13.51 -3.40 9.24
CA ARG A 119 12.90 -2.72 8.10
C ARG A 119 13.93 -2.03 7.24
N ILE A 120 13.56 -1.75 6.00
CA ILE A 120 14.35 -0.93 5.09
C ILE A 120 13.52 0.26 4.65
N ARG A 121 14.00 1.47 4.91
CA ARG A 121 13.51 2.66 4.20
C ARG A 121 14.36 2.85 2.97
N TRP A 122 13.73 3.00 1.81
CA TRP A 122 14.45 3.10 0.56
C TRP A 122 13.85 4.12 -0.40
N THR A 123 14.71 4.58 -1.30
CA THR A 123 14.37 5.33 -2.49
C THR A 123 15.00 4.64 -3.70
N MET A 124 14.42 4.86 -4.86
CA MET A 124 14.88 4.30 -6.11
C MET A 124 14.75 5.32 -7.23
N THR A 125 15.82 5.43 -8.01
CA THR A 125 15.91 6.38 -9.13
C THR A 125 16.47 5.69 -10.37
N PRO A 126 16.13 6.13 -11.59
CA PRO A 126 16.72 5.59 -12.80
C PRO A 126 18.24 5.77 -12.84
N ALA A 127 18.96 4.74 -13.25
CA ALA A 127 20.41 4.77 -13.42
C ALA A 127 20.78 5.30 -14.81
N GLY A 128 20.50 6.58 -15.07
CA GLY A 128 20.91 7.28 -16.30
C GLY A 128 19.80 8.12 -16.94
N PRO A 129 20.16 9.01 -17.89
CA PRO A 129 19.18 9.78 -18.65
C PRO A 129 18.40 8.84 -19.60
N ASN A 130 17.08 9.02 -19.69
CA ASN A 130 16.17 8.39 -20.66
C ASN A 130 15.76 6.93 -20.39
N VAL A 131 15.69 6.49 -19.13
CA VAL A 131 15.13 5.16 -18.83
C VAL A 131 13.62 5.28 -18.68
N SER A 132 12.86 4.76 -19.64
CA SER A 132 11.41 4.51 -19.45
C SER A 132 11.26 3.12 -18.83
N ALA A 133 10.35 2.94 -17.87
CA ALA A 133 10.07 1.64 -17.25
C ALA A 133 9.62 0.56 -18.26
N ALA A 134 9.21 0.96 -19.48
CA ALA A 134 8.85 0.05 -20.56
C ALA A 134 10.04 -0.42 -21.41
N VAL A 135 11.27 0.04 -21.12
CA VAL A 135 12.46 -0.31 -21.91
C VAL A 135 13.12 -1.56 -21.31
N PRO A 136 13.31 -2.63 -22.11
CA PRO A 136 14.11 -3.77 -21.69
C PRO A 136 15.48 -3.30 -21.19
N ASN A 137 15.94 -3.84 -20.06
CA ASN A 137 17.19 -3.46 -19.38
C ASN A 137 17.17 -2.06 -18.71
N ALA A 138 15.99 -1.58 -18.31
CA ALA A 138 15.92 -0.46 -17.39
C ALA A 138 16.76 -0.75 -16.13
N ARG A 139 17.68 0.17 -15.79
CA ARG A 139 18.51 0.08 -14.59
C ARG A 139 18.00 1.08 -13.58
N PHE A 140 17.82 0.65 -12.33
CA PHE A 140 17.43 1.53 -11.23
C PHE A 140 18.45 1.45 -10.11
N VAL A 141 18.84 2.61 -9.57
CA VAL A 141 19.65 2.69 -8.36
C VAL A 141 18.73 2.67 -7.16
N PHE A 142 18.88 1.63 -6.36
CA PHE A 142 18.21 1.45 -5.08
C PHE A 142 19.11 1.99 -3.96
N THR A 143 18.60 2.88 -3.11
CA THR A 143 19.30 3.38 -1.93
C THR A 143 18.43 3.22 -0.70
N GLY A 144 18.98 2.72 0.40
CA GLY A 144 18.20 2.57 1.63
C GLY A 144 19.03 2.38 2.89
N THR A 145 18.34 2.23 4.01
CA THR A 145 18.93 1.95 5.32
C THR A 145 18.19 0.81 6.00
N ILE A 146 18.92 -0.22 6.45
CA ILE A 146 18.36 -1.27 7.30
C ILE A 146 18.30 -0.76 8.73
N GLU A 147 17.13 -0.79 9.32
CA GLU A 147 16.84 -0.36 10.69
C GLU A 147 16.28 -1.52 11.50
N SER A 148 16.65 -1.62 12.77
CA SER A 148 15.98 -2.56 13.69
C SER A 148 14.62 -2.00 14.10
N LEU A 149 13.57 -2.81 13.97
CA LEU A 149 12.23 -2.47 14.44
C LEU A 149 12.15 -2.40 15.98
N ALA A 150 13.07 -3.06 16.70
CA ALA A 150 13.22 -2.93 18.14
C ALA A 150 13.70 -1.53 18.59
N THR A 151 14.21 -0.72 17.66
CA THR A 151 14.71 0.64 17.92
C THR A 151 13.81 1.75 17.40
N VAL A 152 12.58 1.46 16.94
CA VAL A 152 11.61 2.51 16.62
C VAL A 152 11.26 3.21 17.93
N PRO A 153 11.59 4.51 18.11
CA PRO A 153 11.25 5.21 19.33
C PRO A 153 9.73 5.18 19.51
N PRO A 154 9.22 5.00 20.74
CA PRO A 154 7.80 5.20 21.04
C PRO A 154 7.30 6.60 20.63
N ASP A 155 8.23 7.54 20.40
CA ASP A 155 7.96 8.97 20.28
C ASP A 155 8.03 9.51 18.82
N GLY A 156 8.09 8.63 17.82
CA GLY A 156 8.15 9.02 16.41
C GLY A 156 6.96 8.51 15.62
N THR A 157 6.29 9.42 14.90
CA THR A 157 5.26 9.12 13.91
C THR A 157 5.76 8.03 12.95
N THR A 158 5.31 6.80 13.14
CA THR A 158 5.67 5.69 12.25
C THR A 158 4.65 5.63 11.14
N LEU A 159 5.04 6.00 9.93
CA LEU A 159 4.18 5.86 8.76
C LEU A 159 3.97 4.37 8.47
N ILE A 160 2.73 3.94 8.61
CA ILE A 160 2.28 2.57 8.36
C ILE A 160 1.65 2.53 6.98
N SER A 161 2.01 1.53 6.18
CA SER A 161 1.33 1.23 4.92
C SER A 161 1.17 -0.28 4.74
N GLY A 162 -0.02 -0.75 4.38
CA GLY A 162 -0.29 -2.17 4.14
C GLY A 162 -1.54 -2.43 3.28
N SER A 163 -1.71 -3.69 2.90
CA SER A 163 -2.88 -4.21 2.17
C SER A 163 -3.44 -5.43 2.89
N SER A 164 -4.76 -5.55 3.00
CA SER A 164 -5.41 -6.67 3.67
C SER A 164 -6.36 -7.43 2.76
N SER A 165 -6.45 -8.75 2.96
CA SER A 165 -7.52 -9.57 2.41
C SER A 165 -8.48 -9.96 3.54
N CYS A 166 -9.79 -9.83 3.30
CA CYS A 166 -10.82 -10.02 4.32
C CYS A 166 -11.85 -11.05 3.90
N GLY A 167 -12.19 -11.97 4.80
CA GLY A 167 -13.39 -12.80 4.69
C GLY A 167 -14.54 -12.17 5.49
N SER A 168 -15.75 -12.15 4.93
CA SER A 168 -16.94 -11.64 5.62
C SER A 168 -17.78 -12.77 6.24
N SER A 169 -18.36 -12.53 7.41
CA SER A 169 -19.33 -13.42 8.06
C SER A 169 -20.37 -12.63 8.85
N GLY A 170 -21.56 -13.23 9.03
CA GLY A 170 -22.64 -12.64 9.82
C GLY A 170 -23.27 -11.39 9.20
N GLY A 171 -23.94 -10.61 10.05
CA GLY A 171 -24.64 -9.37 9.70
C GLY A 171 -26.08 -9.55 9.23
N THR A 172 -26.79 -8.42 9.15
CA THR A 172 -28.15 -8.33 8.60
C THR A 172 -28.29 -7.11 7.72
N GLU A 173 -29.06 -7.23 6.64
CA GLU A 173 -29.51 -6.08 5.84
C GLU A 173 -30.99 -5.82 6.06
N THR A 174 -31.39 -4.56 6.09
CA THR A 174 -32.79 -4.14 6.13
C THR A 174 -32.97 -2.91 5.26
N VAL A 175 -34.00 -2.90 4.43
CA VAL A 175 -34.33 -1.74 3.57
C VAL A 175 -35.29 -0.83 4.32
N VAL A 176 -34.94 0.45 4.46
CA VAL A 176 -35.74 1.50 5.08
C VAL A 176 -35.85 2.67 4.11
N GLY A 177 -36.96 2.74 3.39
CA GLY A 177 -37.12 3.69 2.28
C GLY A 177 -36.08 3.42 1.19
N ASP A 178 -35.31 4.44 0.82
CA ASP A 178 -34.28 4.38 -0.22
C ASP A 178 -32.88 4.02 0.32
N VAL A 179 -32.81 3.55 1.57
CA VAL A 179 -31.56 3.18 2.24
C VAL A 179 -31.57 1.71 2.61
N THR A 180 -30.54 0.98 2.19
CA THR A 180 -30.22 -0.36 2.70
C THR A 180 -29.29 -0.22 3.91
N GLN A 181 -29.80 -0.60 5.08
CA GLN A 181 -29.07 -0.59 6.35
C GLN A 181 -28.42 -1.94 6.58
N GLY A 182 -27.09 -1.98 6.52
CA GLY A 182 -26.27 -3.13 6.90
C GLY A 182 -25.82 -3.02 8.35
N ARG A 183 -25.98 -4.08 9.16
CA ARG A 183 -25.61 -4.08 10.58
C ARG A 183 -24.85 -5.33 10.97
N GLY A 184 -23.80 -5.15 11.77
CA GLY A 184 -23.09 -6.25 12.44
C GLY A 184 -22.39 -7.24 11.51
N PHE A 185 -21.99 -6.81 10.32
CA PHE A 185 -21.12 -7.63 9.47
C PHE A 185 -19.76 -7.77 10.15
N VAL A 186 -19.19 -8.98 10.16
CA VAL A 186 -17.88 -9.23 10.74
C VAL A 186 -16.92 -9.59 9.64
N LEU A 187 -15.92 -8.74 9.43
CA LEU A 187 -14.79 -9.02 8.54
C LEU A 187 -13.63 -9.56 9.39
N THR A 188 -13.05 -10.67 8.94
CA THR A 188 -11.77 -11.15 9.45
C THR A 188 -10.74 -10.96 8.37
N CYS A 189 -9.80 -10.06 8.62
CA CYS A 189 -8.74 -9.68 7.70
C CYS A 189 -7.41 -10.28 8.16
N VAL A 190 -6.70 -10.94 7.23
CA VAL A 190 -5.36 -11.48 7.45
C VAL A 190 -4.38 -10.68 6.59
N GLY A 191 -3.20 -10.41 7.14
CA GLY A 191 -2.16 -9.65 6.44
C GLY A 191 -2.25 -8.15 6.65
N ASN A 192 -2.82 -7.68 7.76
CA ASN A 192 -2.73 -6.28 8.18
C ASN A 192 -1.33 -5.89 8.69
N ALA A 193 -0.32 -6.69 8.33
CA ALA A 193 1.10 -6.40 8.42
C ALA A 193 1.41 -5.21 7.50
N GLY A 194 1.03 -4.02 7.94
CA GLY A 194 1.61 -2.81 7.40
C GLY A 194 3.13 -2.84 7.60
N SER A 195 3.80 -1.78 7.18
CA SER A 195 5.22 -1.53 7.44
C SER A 195 5.61 -1.48 8.94
N ASP A 196 4.74 -1.90 9.86
CA ASP A 196 4.96 -1.92 11.29
C ASP A 196 4.54 -3.27 11.92
N PRO A 197 5.49 -4.00 12.55
CA PRO A 197 5.25 -5.33 13.12
C PRO A 197 4.27 -5.28 14.30
N ARG A 198 4.03 -4.10 14.90
CA ARG A 198 3.06 -3.96 15.99
C ARG A 198 1.62 -4.20 15.52
N LEU A 199 1.38 -4.18 14.21
CA LEU A 199 0.10 -4.43 13.56
C LEU A 199 0.08 -5.74 12.77
N ASP A 200 1.17 -6.52 12.78
CA ASP A 200 1.28 -7.80 12.07
C ASP A 200 0.47 -8.88 12.77
N GLY A 201 -0.80 -8.99 12.38
CA GLY A 201 -1.74 -9.87 13.04
C GLY A 201 -3.02 -10.07 12.25
N THR A 202 -4.00 -10.68 12.92
CA THR A 202 -5.35 -10.84 12.39
C THR A 202 -6.21 -9.69 12.87
N THR A 203 -6.91 -9.06 11.95
CA THR A 203 -7.84 -7.97 12.26
C THR A 203 -9.28 -8.46 12.18
N ARG A 204 -10.07 -8.13 13.20
CA ARG A 204 -11.50 -8.38 13.24
C ARG A 204 -12.22 -7.04 13.21
N THR A 205 -12.95 -6.79 12.14
CA THR A 205 -13.66 -5.53 11.92
C THR A 205 -15.16 -5.79 11.96
N VAL A 206 -15.89 -5.07 12.81
CA VAL A 206 -17.35 -5.04 12.78
C VAL A 206 -17.78 -3.87 11.92
N VAL A 207 -18.60 -4.13 10.90
CA VAL A 207 -19.05 -3.15 9.92
C VAL A 207 -20.56 -2.94 10.05
N ASN A 208 -20.93 -1.66 10.16
CA ASN A 208 -22.27 -1.16 9.97
C ASN A 208 -22.22 -0.14 8.84
N GLY A 209 -23.31 -0.02 8.09
CA GLY A 209 -23.39 0.98 7.06
C GLY A 209 -24.79 1.25 6.57
N ASP A 210 -24.99 2.44 6.03
CA ASP A 210 -26.21 2.86 5.37
C ASP A 210 -25.88 3.19 3.93
N ARG A 211 -26.40 2.37 3.00
CA ARG A 211 -26.18 2.50 1.56
C ARG A 211 -27.42 3.07 0.88
N ALA A 212 -27.26 4.17 0.15
CA ALA A 212 -28.31 4.76 -0.66
C ALA A 212 -28.49 4.02 -2.00
N LEU A 213 -29.57 4.33 -2.74
CA LEU A 213 -29.88 3.71 -4.03
C LEU A 213 -28.80 3.90 -5.10
N ASP A 214 -28.06 5.01 -5.06
CA ASP A 214 -26.96 5.32 -5.98
C ASP A 214 -25.64 4.60 -5.60
N GLY A 215 -25.68 3.71 -4.61
CA GLY A 215 -24.51 2.96 -4.14
C GLY A 215 -23.60 3.73 -3.19
N THR A 216 -23.82 5.03 -2.95
CA THR A 216 -23.10 5.75 -1.90
C THR A 216 -23.41 5.14 -0.53
N ALA A 217 -22.44 5.14 0.39
CA ALA A 217 -22.67 4.63 1.73
C ALA A 217 -21.92 5.41 2.81
N ASN A 218 -22.49 5.44 4.02
CA ASN A 218 -21.77 5.81 5.24
C ASN A 218 -21.46 4.52 6.01
N LEU A 219 -20.22 4.34 6.44
CA LEU A 219 -19.75 3.15 7.15
C LEU A 219 -19.24 3.53 8.55
N TRP A 220 -19.45 2.66 9.53
CA TRP A 220 -18.89 2.79 10.87
C TRP A 220 -18.82 1.45 11.61
N GLY A 221 -17.97 1.38 12.62
CA GLY A 221 -17.95 0.24 13.52
C GLY A 221 -16.68 0.18 14.33
N THR A 222 -16.31 -1.03 14.74
CA THR A 222 -15.15 -1.29 15.58
C THR A 222 -14.14 -2.18 14.87
N GLU A 223 -12.89 -2.07 15.27
CA GLU A 223 -11.81 -2.92 14.80
C GLU A 223 -10.95 -3.40 15.97
N GLU A 224 -10.54 -4.67 15.93
CA GLU A 224 -9.64 -5.30 16.89
C GLU A 224 -8.48 -5.96 16.13
N ILE A 225 -7.24 -5.64 16.48
CA ILE A 225 -6.04 -6.26 15.92
C ILE A 225 -5.45 -7.22 16.94
N THR A 226 -5.35 -8.49 16.55
CA THR A 226 -4.80 -9.58 17.36
C THR A 226 -3.42 -9.95 16.85
N VAL A 227 -2.40 -9.75 17.68
CA VAL A 227 -1.00 -10.12 17.42
C VAL A 227 -0.62 -11.21 18.42
N ASP A 228 -0.01 -12.29 17.94
CA ASP A 228 0.38 -13.45 18.75
C ASP A 228 -0.75 -14.03 19.64
N GLY A 229 -1.99 -14.00 19.13
CA GLY A 229 -3.16 -14.53 19.82
C GLY A 229 -3.75 -13.64 20.92
N ALA A 230 -3.24 -12.42 21.10
CA ALA A 230 -3.81 -11.43 22.02
C ALA A 230 -4.26 -10.17 21.28
N VAL A 231 -5.38 -9.59 21.71
CA VAL A 231 -5.82 -8.27 21.20
C VAL A 231 -4.81 -7.23 21.69
N THR A 232 -4.22 -6.51 20.73
CA THR A 232 -3.15 -5.52 20.97
C THR A 232 -3.56 -4.11 20.56
N TRP A 233 -4.55 -3.98 19.68
CA TRP A 233 -5.16 -2.69 19.31
C TRP A 233 -6.66 -2.86 19.21
N ALA A 234 -7.42 -1.88 19.68
CA ALA A 234 -8.85 -1.82 19.40
C ALA A 234 -9.35 -0.38 19.34
N GLY A 235 -10.37 -0.13 18.53
CA GLY A 235 -11.03 1.16 18.49
C GLY A 235 -12.15 1.25 17.49
N ASP A 236 -12.60 2.48 17.25
CA ASP A 236 -13.68 2.80 16.34
C ASP A 236 -13.13 3.32 15.01
N TYR A 237 -13.92 3.12 13.95
CA TYR A 237 -13.67 3.74 12.64
C TYR A 237 -14.98 4.23 12.02
N SER A 238 -14.83 5.14 11.07
CA SER A 238 -15.92 5.60 10.23
C SER A 238 -15.44 5.92 8.82
N GLY A 239 -16.35 6.06 7.88
CA GLY A 239 -15.99 6.47 6.54
C GLY A 239 -17.16 6.48 5.57
N THR A 240 -16.82 6.59 4.29
CA THR A 240 -17.78 6.70 3.19
C THR A 240 -17.42 5.80 2.02
N VAL A 241 -18.42 5.46 1.21
CA VAL A 241 -18.27 4.82 -0.09
C VAL A 241 -18.85 5.76 -1.14
N ALA A 242 -18.08 6.00 -2.21
CA ALA A 242 -18.53 6.75 -3.37
C ALA A 242 -19.67 6.02 -4.12
N ALA A 243 -20.34 6.74 -5.02
CA ALA A 243 -21.41 6.19 -5.85
C ALA A 243 -20.96 4.93 -6.60
N ASP A 244 -21.92 4.08 -6.93
CA ASP A 244 -21.72 2.78 -7.57
C ASP A 244 -20.81 1.83 -6.75
N TYR A 245 -20.64 2.11 -5.45
CA TYR A 245 -19.84 1.32 -4.52
C TYR A 245 -18.34 1.25 -4.89
N THR A 246 -17.82 2.30 -5.55
CA THR A 246 -16.52 2.26 -6.24
C THR A 246 -15.31 2.64 -5.39
N THR A 247 -15.42 3.49 -4.39
CA THR A 247 -14.25 3.93 -3.61
C THR A 247 -14.62 4.11 -2.15
N HIS A 248 -13.95 3.37 -1.28
CA HIS A 248 -14.05 3.49 0.16
C HIS A 248 -13.03 4.51 0.65
N ARG A 249 -13.45 5.35 1.60
CA ARG A 249 -12.59 6.28 2.34
C ARG A 249 -12.91 6.11 3.82
N LEU A 250 -12.07 5.38 4.54
CA LEU A 250 -12.24 5.12 5.97
C LEU A 250 -11.15 5.82 6.77
N SER A 251 -11.43 6.09 8.04
CA SER A 251 -10.46 6.50 9.04
C SER A 251 -10.82 5.94 10.40
N GLY A 252 -9.83 5.60 11.20
CA GLY A 252 -10.03 5.05 12.54
C GLY A 252 -8.93 5.44 13.51
N THR A 253 -9.24 5.20 14.78
CA THR A 253 -8.31 5.43 15.90
C THR A 253 -8.36 4.22 16.82
N HIS A 254 -7.23 3.55 17.01
CA HIS A 254 -7.11 2.44 17.94
C HIS A 254 -6.25 2.78 19.13
N ILE A 255 -6.64 2.28 20.28
CA ILE A 255 -5.87 2.35 21.52
C ILE A 255 -5.05 1.06 21.63
N GLY A 256 -3.78 1.20 22.01
CA GLY A 256 -2.89 0.06 22.25
C GLY A 256 -3.16 -0.62 23.59
N TYR A 257 -3.07 -1.95 23.59
CA TYR A 257 -3.23 -2.84 24.74
C TYR A 257 -1.96 -3.66 24.96
N GLY A 258 -1.85 -4.28 26.15
CA GLY A 258 -0.71 -5.12 26.52
C GLY A 258 0.63 -4.36 26.41
N PRO A 259 1.57 -4.78 25.53
CA PRO A 259 2.85 -4.10 25.35
C PRO A 259 2.73 -2.71 24.71
N TYR A 260 1.56 -2.36 24.15
CA TYR A 260 1.32 -1.07 23.47
C TYR A 260 0.46 -0.11 24.28
N VAL A 261 0.23 -0.38 25.58
CA VAL A 261 -0.47 0.54 26.47
C VAL A 261 0.19 1.93 26.44
N GLY A 262 -0.63 2.97 26.30
CA GLY A 262 -0.16 4.35 26.19
C GLY A 262 0.18 4.78 24.77
N LEU A 263 -0.10 3.94 23.76
CA LEU A 263 0.00 4.30 22.34
C LEU A 263 -1.39 4.41 21.69
N VAL A 264 -1.46 5.23 20.64
CA VAL A 264 -2.62 5.42 19.76
C VAL A 264 -2.16 5.16 18.32
N TYR A 265 -2.94 4.38 17.58
CA TYR A 265 -2.80 4.17 16.14
C TYR A 265 -3.93 4.90 15.40
N GLU A 266 -3.59 5.98 14.72
CA GLU A 266 -4.52 6.72 13.86
C GLU A 266 -4.29 6.32 12.41
N TRP A 267 -5.36 6.04 11.66
CA TRP A 267 -5.22 5.55 10.30
C TRP A 267 -6.32 6.03 9.37
N THR A 268 -6.03 5.93 8.09
CA THR A 268 -6.90 6.22 6.96
C THR A 268 -6.76 5.12 5.93
N MET A 269 -7.83 4.79 5.23
CA MET A 269 -7.81 3.80 4.16
C MET A 269 -8.55 4.32 2.95
N ILE A 270 -7.97 4.10 1.78
CA ILE A 270 -8.61 4.37 0.50
C ILE A 270 -8.46 3.15 -0.41
N GLY A 271 -9.52 2.81 -1.13
CA GLY A 271 -9.47 1.71 -2.09
C GLY A 271 -10.84 1.14 -2.43
N ASP A 272 -10.84 0.00 -3.10
CA ASP A 272 -12.04 -0.65 -3.58
C ASP A 272 -11.88 -2.17 -3.63
N PRO A 273 -12.98 -2.94 -3.74
CA PRO A 273 -12.90 -4.41 -3.73
C PRO A 273 -12.08 -5.02 -4.87
N GLU A 274 -11.97 -4.34 -6.01
CA GLU A 274 -11.25 -4.84 -7.20
C GLU A 274 -9.76 -4.45 -7.15
N SER A 275 -9.46 -3.18 -6.83
CA SER A 275 -8.09 -2.65 -6.80
C SER A 275 -7.36 -2.93 -5.48
N GLY A 276 -8.09 -3.38 -4.45
CA GLY A 276 -7.59 -3.53 -3.09
C GLY A 276 -7.63 -2.23 -2.29
N TYR A 277 -7.23 -2.34 -1.02
CA TYR A 277 -7.25 -1.24 -0.07
C TYR A 277 -5.85 -0.82 0.34
N VAL A 278 -5.62 0.49 0.35
CA VAL A 278 -4.40 1.13 0.83
C VAL A 278 -4.67 1.73 2.19
N ASN A 279 -4.05 1.17 3.23
CA ASN A 279 -4.08 1.74 4.57
C ASN A 279 -2.86 2.65 4.80
N ARG A 280 -3.05 3.79 5.45
CA ARG A 280 -2.01 4.71 5.92
C ARG A 280 -2.29 5.10 7.35
N GLY A 281 -1.30 5.05 8.22
CA GLY A 281 -1.49 5.54 9.59
C GLY A 281 -0.21 5.83 10.35
N THR A 282 -0.41 6.19 11.62
CA THR A 282 0.63 6.65 12.53
C THR A 282 0.40 6.10 13.92
N ILE A 283 1.44 5.49 14.50
CA ILE A 283 1.45 5.15 15.94
C ILE A 283 2.18 6.27 16.69
N GLN A 284 1.57 6.78 17.76
CA GLN A 284 2.10 7.85 18.62
C GLN A 284 1.69 7.64 20.08
N PRO A 285 2.31 8.32 21.06
CA PRO A 285 1.85 8.31 22.45
C PRO A 285 0.42 8.83 22.60
N ALA A 286 -0.35 8.23 23.52
CA ALA A 286 -1.65 8.75 23.93
C ALA A 286 -1.43 10.01 24.79
N ASN A 287 -1.90 11.15 24.29
CA ASN A 287 -1.86 12.43 25.01
C ASN A 287 -2.84 12.49 26.19
#